data_AF-A0A7G9NTN8-F1
#
_entry.id   AF-A0A7G9NTN8-F1
#
_cell.length_a   1.000
_cell.length_b   1.000
_cell.length_c   1.000
_cell.angle_alpha   90.00
_cell.angle_beta   90.00
_cell.angle_gamma   90.00
#
_symmetry.space_group_name_H-M   'P 1'
#
loop_
_entity.id
_entity.type
_entity.pdbx_description
1 polymer ?
#
loop_
_entity_poly.entity_id
_entity_poly.type
_entity_poly.pdbx_seq_one_letter_code
_entity_poly.pdbx_strand_id
1 'polypeptide(L)'
;MIKKCKKCIEFLADYLEGELPEDQAAEFEMHLNLCPPCREYLNSYRETIKLTRKCMCDHPEHEDDCKSPPQMPESLVQAIIKACKSKDE
;
A
#
# COMPACT_ATOMS: atom_id res chain seq x y z
N MET A 1 21.53 -6.84 -6.64
CA MET A 1 21.44 -5.35 -6.58
C MET A 1 19.96 -4.91 -6.50
N ILE A 2 19.28 -5.11 -5.36
CA ILE A 2 17.82 -4.89 -5.22
C ILE A 2 17.48 -3.79 -4.18
N LYS A 3 18.46 -3.09 -3.60
CA LYS A 3 18.21 -2.12 -2.51
C LYS A 3 17.60 -0.77 -2.94
N LYS A 4 17.58 -0.43 -4.24
CA LYS A 4 17.04 0.86 -4.70
C LYS A 4 15.55 0.78 -5.06
N CYS A 5 15.10 -0.31 -5.68
CA CYS A 5 13.69 -0.45 -6.08
C CYS A 5 12.73 -0.44 -4.90
N LYS A 6 13.04 -1.18 -3.82
CA LYS A 6 12.18 -1.23 -2.62
C LYS A 6 11.99 0.16 -2.00
N LYS A 7 13.08 0.89 -1.79
CA LYS A 7 13.04 2.25 -1.22
C LYS A 7 12.25 3.23 -2.09
N CYS A 8 12.38 3.11 -3.42
CA CYS A 8 11.60 3.94 -4.34
C CYS A 8 10.10 3.63 -4.24
N ILE A 9 9.72 2.36 -4.13
CA ILE A 9 8.31 1.96 -4.00
C ILE A 9 7.74 2.42 -2.66
N GLU A 10 8.48 2.24 -1.56
CA GLU A 10 8.10 2.74 -0.23
C GLU A 10 7.87 4.25 -0.26
N PHE A 11 8.82 5.03 -0.79
CA PHE A 11 8.68 6.48 -0.93
C PHE A 11 7.41 6.89 -1.72
N LEU A 12 7.10 6.19 -2.82
CA LEU A 12 5.91 6.48 -3.61
C LEU A 12 4.61 6.09 -2.91
N ALA A 13 4.63 5.02 -2.11
CA ALA A 13 3.50 4.64 -1.27
C ALA A 13 3.26 5.71 -0.20
N ASP A 14 4.29 6.07 0.57
CA ASP A 14 4.23 7.12 1.60
C ASP A 14 3.74 8.45 1.01
N TYR A 15 4.21 8.82 -0.20
CA TYR A 15 3.75 10.03 -0.89
C TYR A 15 2.25 9.97 -1.25
N LEU A 16 1.77 8.83 -1.76
CA LEU A 16 0.36 8.66 -2.13
C LEU A 16 -0.57 8.59 -0.92
N GLU A 17 -0.07 8.11 0.22
CA GLU A 17 -0.80 8.02 1.48
C GLU A 17 -0.70 9.31 2.32
N GLY A 18 0.16 10.25 1.91
CA GLY A 18 0.36 11.53 2.61
C GLY A 18 1.20 11.40 3.89
N GLU A 19 1.99 10.34 3.99
CA GLU A 19 2.84 10.02 5.15
C GLU A 19 4.26 10.60 5.04
N LEU A 20 4.62 11.16 3.88
CA LEU A 20 5.90 11.86 3.74
C LEU A 20 5.96 13.13 4.59
N PRO A 21 7.14 13.43 5.17
CA PRO A 21 7.42 14.75 5.73
C PRO A 21 7.15 15.88 4.72
N GLU A 22 6.61 17.01 5.20
CA GLU A 22 6.15 18.11 4.35
C GLU A 22 7.22 18.65 3.40
N ASP A 23 8.47 18.72 3.87
CA ASP A 23 9.63 19.15 3.10
C ASP A 23 9.93 18.20 1.92
N GLN A 24 9.87 16.89 2.18
CA GLN A 24 10.08 15.86 1.15
C GLN A 24 8.93 15.80 0.16
N ALA A 25 7.69 15.95 0.63
CA ALA A 25 6.52 16.04 -0.25
C ALA A 25 6.63 17.25 -1.18
N ALA A 26 6.99 18.42 -0.65
CA ALA A 26 7.16 19.64 -1.45
C ALA A 26 8.29 19.51 -2.49
N GLU A 27 9.43 18.92 -2.12
CA GLU A 27 10.52 18.65 -3.06
C GLU A 27 10.08 17.71 -4.19
N PHE A 28 9.31 16.66 -3.85
CA PHE A 28 8.83 15.71 -4.83
C PHE A 28 7.77 16.32 -5.76
N GLU A 29 6.87 17.16 -5.24
CA GLU A 29 5.93 17.94 -6.05
C GLU A 29 6.66 18.85 -7.05
N MET A 30 7.72 19.53 -6.61
CA MET A 30 8.58 20.31 -7.52
C MET A 30 9.18 19.42 -8.62
N HIS A 31 9.67 18.23 -8.26
CA HIS A 31 10.17 17.27 -9.24
C HIS A 31 9.10 16.85 -10.26
N LEU A 32 7.87 16.53 -9.82
CA LEU A 32 6.76 16.16 -10.70
C LEU A 32 6.33 17.28 -11.65
N ASN A 33 6.49 18.54 -11.22
CA ASN A 33 6.25 19.70 -12.07
C ASN A 33 7.31 19.84 -13.18
N LEU A 34 8.57 19.52 -12.88
CA LEU A 34 9.69 19.67 -13.81
C LEU A 34 9.99 18.42 -14.64
N CYS A 35 9.47 17.25 -14.26
CA CYS A 35 9.79 15.96 -14.89
C CYS A 35 8.53 15.22 -15.37
N PRO A 36 8.09 15.45 -16.64
CA PRO A 36 6.95 14.74 -17.22
C PRO A 36 7.02 13.21 -17.13
N PRO A 37 8.17 12.54 -17.37
CA PRO A 37 8.26 11.08 -17.25
C PRO A 37 7.94 10.56 -15.85
N CYS A 38 8.35 11.26 -14.79
CA CYS A 38 8.05 10.84 -13.42
C CYS A 38 6.57 11.01 -13.08
N ARG A 39 5.90 12.03 -13.64
CA ARG A 39 4.44 12.18 -13.54
C ARG A 39 3.70 11.06 -14.26
N GLU A 40 4.14 10.67 -15.45
CA GLU A 40 3.57 9.53 -16.19
C GLU A 40 3.76 8.20 -15.44
N TYR A 41 4.93 8.00 -14.84
CA TYR A 41 5.22 6.85 -14.00
C TYR A 41 4.30 6.80 -12.77
N LEU A 42 4.16 7.92 -12.04
CA LEU A 42 3.27 8.02 -10.89
C LEU A 42 1.81 7.70 -11.27
N ASN A 43 1.35 8.17 -12.43
CA ASN A 43 0.01 7.86 -12.93
C ASN A 43 -0.16 6.35 -13.20
N SER A 44 0.83 5.72 -13.83
CA SER A 44 0.83 4.27 -14.08
C SER A 44 0.82 3.48 -12.77
N TYR A 45 1.57 3.94 -11.77
CA TYR A 45 1.61 3.35 -10.44
C TYR A 45 0.24 3.44 -9.72
N ARG A 46 -0.42 4.61 -9.77
CA ARG A 46 -1.78 4.80 -9.26
C ARG A 46 -2.79 3.84 -9.91
N GLU A 47 -2.72 3.67 -11.24
CA GLU A 47 -3.62 2.76 -11.94
C GLU A 47 -3.34 1.29 -11.57
N THR A 48 -2.08 0.92 -11.37
CA THR A 48 -1.71 -0.43 -10.89
C THR A 48 -2.34 -0.72 -9.52
N ILE A 49 -2.27 0.23 -8.58
CA ILE A 49 -2.90 0.10 -7.25
C ILE A 49 -4.41 -0.08 -7.39
N LYS A 50 -5.06 0.76 -8.20
CA LYS A 50 -6.51 0.71 -8.43
C LYS A 50 -6.95 -0.62 -9.04
N LEU A 51 -6.26 -1.10 -10.09
CA LEU A 51 -6.56 -2.38 -10.73
C LEU A 51 -6.35 -3.55 -9.76
N THR A 52 -5.26 -3.53 -8.99
CA THR A 52 -4.98 -4.56 -7.99
C THR A 52 -6.08 -4.62 -6.94
N ARG A 53 -6.47 -3.47 -6.38
CA ARG A 53 -7.58 -3.38 -5.41
C ARG A 53 -8.88 -3.93 -6.01
N LYS A 54 -9.19 -3.57 -7.26
CA LYS A 54 -10.37 -4.08 -7.95
C LYS A 54 -10.35 -5.61 -8.07
N CYS A 55 -9.25 -6.20 -8.53
CA CYS A 55 -9.11 -7.66 -8.65
C CYS A 55 -9.24 -8.37 -7.30
N MET A 56 -8.80 -7.75 -6.20
CA MET A 56 -8.94 -8.31 -4.85
C MET A 56 -10.37 -8.21 -4.30
N CYS A 57 -11.20 -7.31 -4.86
CA CYS A 57 -12.59 -7.12 -4.47
C CYS A 57 -13.60 -7.82 -5.42
N ASP A 58 -13.20 -8.18 -6.64
CA ASP A 58 -14.04 -8.90 -7.62
C ASP A 58 -14.14 -10.41 -7.31
N HIS A 59 -14.40 -10.79 -6.04
CA HIS A 59 -14.88 -12.14 -5.73
C HIS A 59 -16.41 -12.18 -5.90
N PRO A 60 -16.95 -12.96 -6.85
CA PRO A 60 -18.38 -12.98 -7.19
C PRO A 60 -19.28 -13.66 -6.14
N GLU A 61 -18.81 -13.84 -4.90
CA GLU A 61 -19.54 -14.50 -3.82
C GLU A 61 -19.93 -13.58 -2.66
N HIS A 62 -19.65 -12.26 -2.73
CA HIS A 62 -20.12 -11.29 -1.73
C HIS A 62 -20.60 -9.99 -2.40
N GLU A 63 -21.91 -9.92 -2.65
CA GLU A 63 -22.57 -8.78 -3.30
C GLU A 63 -22.68 -7.52 -2.41
N ASP A 64 -22.13 -7.51 -1.19
CA ASP A 64 -22.29 -6.40 -0.22
C ASP A 64 -21.07 -6.03 0.67
N ASP A 65 -19.88 -6.63 0.49
CA ASP A 65 -18.79 -6.52 1.49
C ASP A 65 -17.56 -5.70 1.08
N CYS A 66 -17.62 -4.80 0.08
CA CYS A 66 -16.44 -3.97 -0.25
C CYS A 66 -16.13 -2.85 0.77
N LYS A 67 -16.92 -2.72 1.85
CA LYS A 67 -16.70 -1.74 2.94
C LYS A 67 -16.29 -2.37 4.27
N SER A 68 -16.30 -3.68 4.41
CA SER A 68 -15.79 -4.35 5.61
C SER A 68 -14.49 -5.06 5.25
N PRO A 69 -13.41 -4.89 6.05
CA PRO A 69 -12.28 -5.80 5.98
C PRO A 69 -12.78 -7.25 6.04
N PRO A 70 -12.14 -8.21 5.35
CA PRO A 70 -12.42 -9.61 5.57
C PRO A 70 -12.32 -9.86 7.07
N GLN A 71 -13.42 -10.26 7.69
CA GLN A 71 -13.46 -10.56 9.12
C GLN A 71 -12.56 -11.77 9.32
N MET A 72 -11.30 -11.51 9.66
CA MET A 72 -10.34 -12.56 9.98
C MET A 72 -10.95 -13.42 11.08
N PRO A 73 -11.07 -14.75 10.89
CA PRO A 73 -11.73 -15.59 11.88
C PRO A 73 -10.99 -15.46 13.22
N GLU A 74 -11.76 -15.27 14.29
CA GLU A 74 -11.26 -15.06 15.64
C GLU A 74 -10.24 -16.15 16.04
N SER A 75 -10.47 -17.40 15.60
CA SER A 75 -9.56 -18.53 15.82
C SER A 75 -8.13 -18.28 15.31
N LEU A 76 -7.98 -17.57 14.18
CA LEU A 76 -6.67 -17.24 13.62
C LEU A 76 -5.99 -16.11 14.40
N VAL A 77 -6.75 -15.08 14.78
CA VAL A 77 -6.24 -13.97 15.60
C VAL A 77 -5.70 -14.50 16.93
N GLN A 78 -6.45 -15.40 17.58
CA GLN A 78 -6.04 -16.02 18.83
C GLN A 78 -4.78 -16.89 18.66
N ALA A 79 -4.67 -17.63 17.55
CA ALA A 79 -3.50 -18.46 17.27
C ALA A 79 -2.22 -17.61 17.13
N ILE A 80 -2.30 -16.46 16.44
CA ILE A 80 -1.17 -15.54 16.26
C ILE A 80 -0.77 -14.93 17.61
N ILE A 81 -1.73 -14.41 18.39
CA ILE A 81 -1.47 -13.83 19.71
C ILE A 81 -0.81 -14.85 20.64
N LYS A 82 -1.28 -16.10 20.63
CA LYS A 82 -0.70 -17.18 21.41
C LYS A 82 0.74 -17.47 20.99
N ALA A 83 0.99 -17.58 19.68
CA ALA A 83 2.32 -17.85 19.13
C ALA A 83 3.33 -16.73 19.44
N CYS A 84 2.88 -15.47 19.47
CA CYS A 84 3.70 -14.34 19.90
C CYS A 84 4.06 -14.44 21.39
N LYS A 85 3.10 -14.76 22.27
CA LYS A 85 3.33 -14.85 23.73
C LYS A 85 4.19 -16.03 24.17
N SER A 86 4.21 -17.12 23.41
CA SER A 86 4.98 -18.33 23.73
C SER A 86 6.46 -18.29 23.32
N LYS A 87 6.94 -17.19 22.72
CA LYS A 87 8.35 -17.01 22.37
C LYS A 87 9.13 -16.15 23.39
N ASP A 88 8.45 -15.65 24.41
CA ASP A 88 9.01 -14.84 25.49
C ASP A 88 9.23 -15.63 26.80
N GLU A 89 9.10 -16.97 26.77
CA GLU A 89 9.50 -17.90 27.85
C GLU A 89 10.65 -18.83 27.41
#